data_AF-A0A8J6C3U9-F1
#
_entry.id   AF-A0A8J6C3U9-F1
#
_cell.length_a   1.000
_cell.length_b   1.000
_cell.length_c   1.000
_cell.angle_alpha   90.00
_cell.angle_beta   90.00
_cell.angle_gamma   90.00
#
_symmetry.space_group_name_H-M   'P 1'
#
loop_
_entity.id
_entity.type
_entity.pdbx_description
1 polymer ?
#
loop_
_entity_poly.entity_id
_entity_poly.type
_entity_poly.pdbx_seq_one_letter_code
_entity_poly.pdbx_strand_id
1 'polypeptide(L)' 'YRFYGEAVVRACVENKTHFVDISGEAQYLESMHLKYNDQAADNGVYIVGSCGFDSIPADLGILFTRNSMQGDQRAFY' A
#
# COMPACT_ATOMS: atom_id res chain seq x y z
N TYR A 1 12.51 3.83 -7.50
CA TYR A 1 11.74 4.67 -6.57
C TYR A 1 12.55 5.07 -5.33
N ARG A 2 13.33 4.17 -4.75
CA ARG A 2 14.17 4.36 -3.55
C ARG A 2 14.87 5.71 -3.42
N PHE A 3 15.41 6.26 -4.50
CA PHE A 3 16.17 7.51 -4.44
C PHE A 3 15.32 8.78 -4.67
N TYR A 4 14.17 8.67 -5.34
CA TYR A 4 13.45 9.84 -5.86
C TYR A 4 11.93 9.82 -5.64
N GLY A 5 11.36 8.70 -5.21
CA GLY A 5 9.91 8.52 -5.07
C GLY A 5 9.32 9.26 -3.86
N GLU A 6 10.11 9.44 -2.80
CA GLU A 6 9.67 10.07 -1.55
C GLU A 6 9.10 11.47 -1.76
N ALA A 7 9.67 12.26 -2.67
CA ALA A 7 9.21 13.62 -2.93
C ALA A 7 7.73 13.66 -3.39
N VAL A 8 7.29 12.64 -4.13
CA VAL A 8 5.90 12.53 -4.61
C VAL A 8 4.98 12.11 -3.48
N VAL A 9 5.37 11.10 -2.69
CA VAL A 9 4.60 10.64 -1.52
C VAL A 9 4.38 11.80 -0.54
N ARG A 10 5.44 12.53 -0.19
CA ARG A 10 5.37 13.70 0.67
C ARG A 10 4.38 14.74 0.13
N ALA A 11 4.49 15.10 -1.15
CA ALA A 11 3.61 16.08 -1.76
C ALA A 11 2.14 15.64 -1.72
N CYS A 12 1.86 14.36 -1.99
CA CYS A 12 0.52 13.80 -1.89
C CYS A 12 -0.04 13.89 -0.46
N VAL A 13 0.74 13.51 0.56
CA VAL A 13 0.31 13.57 1.97
C VAL A 13 0.04 15.00 2.42
N GLU A 14 0.96 15.93 2.12
CA GLU A 14 0.84 17.35 2.49
C GLU A 14 -0.38 18.01 1.84
N ASN A 15 -0.74 17.59 0.63
CA ASN A 15 -1.87 18.13 -0.14
C ASN A 15 -3.12 17.26 -0.07
N LYS A 16 -3.21 16.36 0.93
CA LYS A 16 -4.38 15.50 1.18
C LYS A 16 -4.85 14.73 -0.04
N THR A 17 -3.91 14.22 -0.83
CA THR A 17 -4.15 13.53 -2.10
C THR A 17 -3.69 12.08 -2.00
N HIS A 18 -4.51 11.15 -2.45
CA HIS A 18 -4.15 9.73 -2.48
C HIS A 18 -2.98 9.45 -3.42
N PHE A 19 -2.17 8.46 -3.05
CA PHE A 19 -1.00 8.05 -3.81
C PHE A 19 -1.02 6.55 -4.07
N VAL A 20 -0.71 6.17 -5.31
CA VAL A 20 -0.43 4.78 -5.69
C VAL A 20 0.80 4.70 -6.58
N ASP A 21 1.53 3.59 -6.50
CA ASP A 21 2.62 3.28 -7.42
C ASP A 21 2.69 1.79 -7.77
N ILE A 22 3.57 1.44 -8.71
CA ILE A 22 3.83 0.07 -9.14
C ILE A 22 5.20 -0.44 -8.66
N SER A 23 5.78 0.18 -7.63
CA SER A 23 7.12 -0.16 -7.16
C SER A 23 7.14 -1.55 -6.49
N GLY A 24 8.16 -2.34 -6.82
CA GLY A 24 8.53 -3.57 -6.11
C GLY A 24 9.75 -3.41 -5.19
N GLU A 25 10.20 -2.19 -4.93
CA GLU A 25 11.41 -1.92 -4.15
C GLU A 25 11.10 -1.96 -2.65
N ALA A 26 11.30 -3.11 -2.00
CA ALA A 26 10.92 -3.35 -0.60
C ALA A 26 11.36 -2.25 0.38
N GLN A 27 12.64 -1.82 0.32
CA GLN A 27 13.14 -0.77 1.19
C GLN A 27 12.43 0.58 0.97
N TYR A 28 12.06 0.91 -0.27
CA TYR A 28 11.34 2.13 -0.56
C TYR A 28 9.93 2.08 0.06
N LEU A 29 9.19 0.99 -0.19
CA LEU A 29 7.84 0.79 0.33
C LEU A 29 7.79 0.86 1.87
N GLU A 30 8.67 0.12 2.53
CA GLU A 30 8.80 0.13 3.99
C GLU A 30 9.13 1.53 4.51
N SER A 31 10.07 2.24 3.86
CA SER A 31 10.45 3.59 4.28
C SER A 31 9.30 4.60 4.14
N MET A 32 8.44 4.46 3.12
CA MET A 32 7.28 5.36 2.95
C MET A 32 6.22 5.07 4.02
N HIS A 33 5.99 3.80 4.35
CA HIS A 33 5.10 3.42 5.44
C HIS A 33 5.60 3.99 6.77
N LEU A 34 6.85 3.74 7.15
CA LEU A 34 7.43 4.21 8.41
C LEU A 34 7.43 5.74 8.56
N LYS A 35 7.58 6.48 7.45
CA LYS A 35 7.65 7.94 7.48
C LYS A 35 6.29 8.63 7.46
N TYR A 36 5.32 8.08 6.73
CA TYR A 36 4.10 8.83 6.38
C TYR A 36 2.79 8.20 6.85
N ASN A 37 2.80 6.98 7.42
CA ASN A 37 1.57 6.30 7.85
C ASN A 37 0.68 7.15 8.74
N ASP A 38 1.25 7.73 9.80
CA ASP A 38 0.47 8.47 10.81
C ASP A 38 -0.08 9.78 10.22
N GLN A 39 0.75 10.53 9.50
CA GLN A 39 0.31 11.78 8.85
C GLN A 39 -0.74 11.52 7.76
N ALA A 40 -0.62 10.42 7.02
CA ALA A 40 -1.60 10.03 6.01
C ALA A 40 -2.94 9.65 6.66
N ALA A 41 -2.90 8.92 7.77
CA ALA A 41 -4.10 8.59 8.56
C ALA A 41 -4.80 9.86 9.09
N ASP A 42 -4.04 10.77 9.69
CA ASP A 42 -4.56 12.07 10.19
C ASP A 42 -5.18 12.91 9.06
N ASN A 43 -4.61 12.84 7.86
CA ASN A 43 -5.11 13.56 6.69
C ASN A 43 -6.22 12.81 5.93
N GLY A 44 -6.57 11.59 6.30
CA GLY A 44 -7.54 10.76 5.58
C GLY A 44 -7.07 10.35 4.19
N VAL A 45 -5.76 10.14 4.01
CA VAL A 45 -5.11 9.82 2.73
C VAL A 45 -4.64 8.39 2.71
N TYR A 46 -4.90 7.69 1.59
CA TYR A 46 -4.30 6.40 1.29
C TYR A 46 -2.98 6.54 0.51
N ILE A 47 -1.97 5.80 0.95
CA ILE A 47 -0.70 5.59 0.24
C ILE A 47 -0.57 4.08 0.02
N VAL A 48 -0.67 3.63 -1.23
CA VAL A 48 -0.67 2.20 -1.56
C VAL A 48 0.40 1.91 -2.61
N GLY A 49 1.48 1.26 -2.20
CA GLY A 49 2.52 0.81 -3.12
C GLY A 49 2.17 -0.51 -3.79
N SER A 50 3.03 -0.94 -4.72
CA SER A 50 2.91 -2.27 -5.38
C SER A 50 1.57 -2.53 -6.06
N CYS A 51 0.93 -1.51 -6.62
CA CYS A 51 -0.31 -1.63 -7.40
C CYS A 51 -0.04 -2.04 -8.85
N GLY A 52 0.96 -2.90 -9.07
CA GLY A 52 1.38 -3.37 -10.40
C GLY A 52 0.80 -4.73 -10.76
N PHE A 53 1.06 -5.16 -12.01
CA PHE A 53 0.63 -6.47 -12.51
C PHE A 53 1.25 -7.65 -11.74
N ASP A 54 2.44 -7.50 -11.17
CA ASP A 54 3.08 -8.60 -10.42
C ASP A 54 2.45 -8.80 -9.03
N SER A 55 1.61 -7.87 -8.56
CA SER A 55 1.06 -7.87 -7.19
C SER A 55 -0.46 -7.93 -7.18
N ILE A 56 -1.15 -7.14 -8.01
CA ILE A 56 -2.62 -7.09 -8.03
C ILE A 56 -3.26 -8.47 -8.27
N PRO A 57 -2.84 -9.29 -9.26
CA PRO A 57 -3.40 -10.62 -9.46
C PRO A 57 -3.17 -11.55 -8.27
N ALA A 58 -2.04 -11.42 -7.57
CA ALA A 58 -1.75 -12.20 -6.37
C ALA A 58 -2.69 -11.79 -5.22
N ASP A 59 -2.86 -10.49 -4.97
CA ASP A 59 -3.79 -9.96 -3.96
C ASP A 59 -5.23 -10.38 -4.25
N LEU A 60 -5.66 -10.30 -5.51
CA LEU A 60 -6.98 -10.77 -5.94
C LEU A 60 -7.12 -12.29 -5.79
N GLY A 61 -6.06 -13.06 -6.06
CA GLY A 61 -6.04 -14.51 -5.86
C GLY A 61 -6.20 -14.90 -4.38
N ILE A 62 -5.53 -14.18 -3.48
CA ILE A 62 -5.70 -14.35 -2.03
C ILE A 62 -7.13 -14.00 -1.63
N LEU A 63 -7.66 -12.87 -2.11
CA LEU A 63 -9.03 -12.43 -1.83
C LEU A 63 -10.07 -13.45 -2.30
N PHE A 64 -9.91 -13.97 -3.52
CA PHE A 64 -10.78 -15.01 -4.08
C PHE A 64 -10.72 -16.29 -3.26
N THR A 65 -9.51 -16.76 -2.95
CA THR A 65 -9.29 -17.99 -2.17
C THR A 65 -9.91 -17.86 -0.80
N ARG A 66 -9.65 -16.74 -0.12
CA ARG A 66 -10.28 -16.39 1.15
C ARG A 66 -11.80 -16.47 1.01
N ASN A 67 -12.42 -15.72 0.09
CA ASN A 67 -13.88 -15.70 -0.03
C ASN A 67 -14.50 -17.06 -0.40
N SER A 68 -13.73 -17.97 -1.00
CA SER A 68 -14.20 -19.31 -1.40
C SER A 68 -14.09 -20.37 -0.30
N MET A 69 -13.28 -20.12 0.74
CA MET A 69 -13.11 -21.05 1.87
C MET A 69 -14.19 -20.83 2.93
N GLN A 70 -14.96 -21.88 3.26
CA GLN A 70 -16.08 -21.85 4.23
C GLN A 70 -15.64 -21.99 5.71
N GLY A 71 -14.34 -21.93 6.01
CA GLY A 71 -13.80 -22.03 7.38
C GLY A 71 -13.86 -20.69 8.14
N ASP A 72 -13.70 -20.74 9.47
CA ASP A 72 -13.60 -19.52 10.29
C ASP A 72 -12.40 -18.66 9.86
N GLN A 73 -12.69 -17.46 9.38
CA GLN A 73 -11.71 -16.54 8.80
C GLN A 73 -11.18 -15.51 9.80
N ARG A 74 -11.62 -15.57 11.06
CA ARG A 74 -11.24 -14.60 12.10
C ARG A 74 -9.87 -14.88 12.73
N ALA A 75 -9.14 -15.91 12.29
CA ALA A 75 -7.90 -16.34 12.94
C ALA A 75 -6.65 -15.49 12.64
N PHE A 76 -6.74 -14.42 11.84
CA PHE A 76 -5.54 -13.73 11.32
C PHE A 76 -5.52 -12.19 11.44
N TYR A 77 -6.37 -11.57 12.25
CA TYR A 77 -6.27 -10.15 12.62
C TYR A 77 -6.53 -9.93 14.11
#